data_AF-A0A6B3FGM3-F1
#
_entry.id   AF-A0A6B3FGM3-F1
#
_cell.length_a   1.000
_cell.length_b   1.000
_cell.length_c   1.000
_cell.angle_alpha   90.00
_cell.angle_beta   90.00
_cell.angle_gamma   90.00
#
_symmetry.space_group_name_H-M   'P 1'
#
loop_
_entity.id
_entity.type
_entity.pdbx_description
1 polymer ?
#
loop_
_entity_poly.entity_id
_entity_poly.type
_entity_poly.pdbx_seq_one_letter_code
_entity_poly.pdbx_strand_id
1 'polypeptide(L)'
;THFDLANNYGPPPGSAEETLGRALATDFARLRDELVISTKAGYHMWEGPYGEWGSRKYLRSSLDQSLKRLGVEYVDIFYSHRPDPDTPLEETMGALDSAVRQGKALYVGLSNYSAAQTREAAAILKDLGTPLLIHQPRYSMLDRRIEVDGLPDVLDELGAGSIAYSPLEQGILTDRYLNGIPAGSRAAGDSPFLSADAVTPQLVERLRALDAVAKERGQSLAQLALAWVLRGGRLTS
;
A
#
# COMPACT_ATOMS: atom_id res chain seq x y z
N THR A 1 7.52 8.46 10.06
CA THR A 1 6.92 9.74 9.65
C THR A 1 5.94 9.58 8.48
N HIS A 2 5.79 8.39 7.90
CA HIS A 2 4.88 8.17 6.79
C HIS A 2 3.48 7.73 7.26
N PHE A 3 2.41 8.36 6.76
CA PHE A 3 1.02 7.90 6.87
C PHE A 3 0.49 7.52 5.48
N ASP A 4 0.13 6.24 5.33
CA ASP A 4 -0.35 5.69 4.05
C ASP A 4 -1.89 5.55 4.04
N LEU A 5 -2.54 6.17 3.06
CA LEU A 5 -4.00 6.13 2.89
C LEU A 5 -4.37 5.73 1.47
N ALA A 6 -5.66 5.58 1.20
CA ALA A 6 -6.23 5.56 -0.13
C ALA A 6 -7.61 6.21 -0.09
N ASN A 7 -8.10 6.67 -1.25
CA ASN A 7 -9.38 7.32 -1.37
C ASN A 7 -10.55 6.55 -0.74
N ASN A 8 -10.54 5.22 -0.83
CA ASN A 8 -11.61 4.35 -0.38
C ASN A 8 -11.39 3.69 0.98
N TYR A 9 -10.31 4.04 1.70
CA TYR A 9 -10.11 3.52 3.06
C TYR A 9 -11.19 4.05 4.00
N GLY A 10 -11.69 3.15 4.86
CA GLY A 10 -12.87 3.32 5.70
C GLY A 10 -13.27 2.00 6.36
N PRO A 11 -14.56 1.74 6.65
CA PRO A 11 -15.77 2.33 6.05
C PRO A 11 -16.33 3.58 6.77
N PRO A 12 -17.19 4.39 6.11
CA PRO A 12 -17.46 4.38 4.65
C PRO A 12 -16.25 4.87 3.84
N PRO A 13 -16.18 4.63 2.51
CA PRO A 13 -15.07 5.11 1.67
C PRO A 13 -14.77 6.60 1.87
N GLY A 14 -13.50 6.92 2.15
CA GLY A 14 -13.03 8.28 2.41
C GLY A 14 -12.97 8.68 3.88
N SER A 15 -13.62 7.92 4.79
CA SER A 15 -13.65 8.27 6.22
C SER A 15 -12.27 8.22 6.89
N ALA A 16 -11.35 7.38 6.38
CA ALA A 16 -9.98 7.34 6.86
C ALA A 16 -9.21 8.64 6.52
N GLU A 17 -9.39 9.17 5.30
CA GLU A 17 -8.79 10.45 4.90
C GLU A 17 -9.35 11.62 5.70
N GLU A 18 -10.66 11.65 5.95
CA GLU A 18 -11.28 12.68 6.81
C GLU A 18 -10.78 12.60 8.24
N THR A 19 -10.54 11.39 8.75
CA THR A 19 -10.04 11.18 10.11
C THR A 19 -8.61 11.68 10.25
N LEU A 20 -7.71 11.34 9.31
CA LEU A 20 -6.38 11.90 9.31
C LEU A 20 -6.42 13.41 9.07
N GLY A 21 -7.27 13.91 8.18
CA GLY A 21 -7.43 15.34 7.94
C GLY A 21 -7.78 16.14 9.19
N ARG A 22 -8.67 15.61 10.05
CA ARG A 22 -8.93 16.21 11.37
C ARG A 22 -7.70 16.23 12.26
N ALA A 23 -6.96 15.12 12.34
CA ALA A 23 -5.74 15.06 13.14
C ALA A 23 -4.63 15.98 12.59
N LEU A 24 -4.53 16.14 11.26
CA LEU A 24 -3.64 17.09 10.60
C LEU A 24 -3.99 18.54 10.96
N ALA A 25 -5.28 18.87 11.02
CA ALA A 25 -5.73 20.21 11.39
C ALA A 25 -5.57 20.53 12.87
N THR A 26 -5.54 19.52 13.76
CA THR A 26 -5.42 19.71 15.21
C THR A 26 -4.04 19.34 15.73
N ASP A 27 -3.78 18.04 15.85
CA ASP A 27 -2.67 17.49 16.64
C ASP A 27 -1.34 17.57 15.87
N PHE A 28 -1.41 17.50 14.54
CA PHE A 28 -0.25 17.56 13.64
C PHE A 28 -0.12 18.88 12.87
N ALA A 29 -0.87 19.93 13.24
CA ALA A 29 -0.96 21.18 12.47
C ALA A 29 0.39 21.86 12.21
N ARG A 30 1.41 21.62 13.04
CA ARG A 30 2.75 22.19 12.92
C ARG A 30 3.80 21.21 12.42
N LEU A 31 3.38 20.00 12.06
CA LEU A 31 4.26 18.89 11.68
C LEU A 31 4.12 18.51 10.21
N ARG A 32 3.35 19.27 9.39
CA ARG A 32 3.10 18.91 7.98
C ARG A 32 4.40 18.64 7.21
N ASP A 33 5.42 19.45 7.43
CA ASP A 33 6.71 19.34 6.73
C ASP A 33 7.64 18.26 7.33
N GLU A 34 7.24 17.63 8.43
CA GLU A 34 7.92 16.47 9.04
C GLU A 34 7.23 15.13 8.68
N LEU A 35 6.13 15.19 7.93
CA LEU A 35 5.29 14.04 7.57
C LEU A 35 5.34 13.74 6.08
N VAL A 36 5.27 12.44 5.76
CA VAL A 36 5.02 11.95 4.41
C VAL A 36 3.61 11.38 4.38
N ILE A 37 2.71 11.99 3.60
CA ILE A 37 1.32 11.57 3.47
C ILE A 37 1.13 11.03 2.06
N SER A 38 0.64 9.80 1.94
CA SER A 38 0.25 9.24 0.65
C SER A 38 -1.25 9.01 0.52
N THR A 39 -1.74 9.08 -0.72
CA THR A 39 -3.06 8.54 -1.07
C THR A 39 -3.04 7.90 -2.46
N LYS A 40 -4.14 7.25 -2.85
CA LYS A 40 -4.22 6.40 -4.03
C LYS A 40 -5.58 6.47 -4.70
N ALA A 41 -5.60 6.22 -6.00
CA ALA A 41 -6.80 5.93 -6.78
C ALA A 41 -6.56 4.71 -7.68
N GLY A 42 -7.57 3.86 -7.86
CA GLY A 42 -7.46 2.68 -8.74
C GLY A 42 -8.48 1.56 -8.46
N TYR A 43 -8.84 1.39 -7.18
CA TYR A 43 -9.98 0.56 -6.77
C TYR A 43 -11.28 1.35 -6.78
N HIS A 44 -12.42 0.66 -6.64
CA HIS A 44 -13.73 1.28 -6.55
C HIS A 44 -13.82 2.31 -5.41
N MET A 45 -14.33 3.50 -5.72
CA MET A 45 -14.57 4.60 -4.78
C MET A 45 -16.00 5.15 -4.87
N TRP A 46 -16.57 5.25 -6.07
CA TRP A 46 -17.95 5.71 -6.26
C TRP A 46 -18.59 5.06 -7.50
N GLU A 47 -19.91 5.18 -7.60
CA GLU A 47 -20.71 4.57 -8.66
C GLU A 47 -20.45 5.13 -10.08
N GLY A 48 -20.69 4.29 -11.08
CA GLY A 48 -20.55 4.64 -12.50
C GLY A 48 -19.12 4.47 -13.05
N PRO A 49 -18.92 4.73 -14.35
CA PRO A 49 -17.71 4.31 -15.07
C PRO A 49 -16.44 5.10 -14.71
N TYR A 50 -16.56 6.12 -13.86
CA TYR A 50 -15.47 7.04 -13.54
C TYR A 50 -15.02 6.97 -12.08
N GLY A 51 -15.51 6.01 -11.30
CA GLY A 51 -15.17 5.83 -9.88
C GLY A 51 -14.27 4.63 -9.58
N GLU A 52 -13.66 4.05 -10.61
CA GLU A 52 -12.77 2.89 -10.51
C GLU A 52 -11.75 2.92 -11.67
N TRP A 53 -10.66 2.15 -11.53
CA TRP A 53 -9.64 1.88 -12.55
C TRP A 53 -8.62 3.01 -12.83
N GLY A 54 -8.09 3.10 -14.05
CA GLY A 54 -6.86 3.84 -14.38
C GLY A 54 -7.07 5.13 -15.20
N SER A 55 -8.31 5.49 -15.53
CA SER A 55 -8.59 6.64 -16.40
C SER A 55 -8.11 7.96 -15.81
N ARG A 56 -7.65 8.87 -16.69
CA ARG A 56 -7.25 10.23 -16.32
C ARG A 56 -8.36 11.01 -15.61
N LYS A 57 -9.62 10.77 -16.03
CA LYS A 57 -10.80 11.35 -15.38
C LYS A 57 -10.87 10.93 -13.91
N TYR A 58 -10.76 9.64 -13.64
CA TYR A 58 -10.89 9.11 -12.28
C TYR A 58 -9.72 9.55 -11.40
N LEU A 59 -8.47 9.35 -11.82
CA LEU A 59 -7.29 9.70 -11.01
C LEU A 59 -7.30 11.17 -10.59
N ARG A 60 -7.57 12.08 -11.53
CA ARG A 60 -7.63 13.52 -11.25
C ARG A 60 -8.78 13.89 -10.32
N SER A 61 -9.99 13.41 -10.61
CA SER A 61 -11.15 13.70 -9.76
C SER A 61 -11.01 13.09 -8.36
N SER A 62 -10.37 11.94 -8.23
CA SER A 62 -10.11 11.31 -6.94
C SER A 62 -9.07 12.07 -6.12
N LEU A 63 -7.95 12.49 -6.73
CA LEU A 63 -6.94 13.27 -6.02
C LEU A 63 -7.53 14.58 -5.46
N ASP A 64 -8.32 15.29 -6.26
CA ASP A 64 -8.99 16.52 -5.82
C ASP A 64 -9.90 16.29 -4.60
N GLN A 65 -10.61 15.15 -4.56
CA GLN A 65 -11.43 14.77 -3.41
C GLN A 65 -10.58 14.38 -2.19
N SER A 66 -9.50 13.64 -2.40
CA SER A 66 -8.59 13.24 -1.32
C SER A 66 -7.94 14.44 -0.65
N LEU A 67 -7.42 15.40 -1.44
CA LEU A 67 -6.86 16.65 -0.92
C LEU A 67 -7.88 17.43 -0.08
N LYS A 68 -9.14 17.48 -0.54
CA LYS A 68 -10.24 18.10 0.21
C LYS A 68 -10.53 17.39 1.53
N ARG A 69 -10.59 16.05 1.56
CA ARG A 69 -10.84 15.28 2.79
C ARG A 69 -9.67 15.37 3.78
N LEU A 70 -8.44 15.35 3.28
CA LEU A 70 -7.22 15.50 4.08
C LEU A 70 -7.01 16.96 4.55
N GLY A 71 -7.58 17.94 3.87
CA GLY A 71 -7.38 19.36 4.18
C GLY A 71 -5.95 19.83 3.90
N VAL A 72 -5.31 19.28 2.87
CA VAL A 72 -3.92 19.62 2.48
C VAL A 72 -3.85 20.10 1.03
N GLU A 73 -2.85 20.93 0.71
CA GLU A 73 -2.64 21.43 -0.65
C GLU A 73 -2.06 20.35 -1.58
N TYR A 74 -1.23 19.47 -1.03
CA TYR A 74 -0.60 18.38 -1.74
C TYR A 74 -0.41 17.15 -0.84
N VAL A 75 -0.35 15.98 -1.47
CA VAL A 75 0.19 14.75 -0.85
C VAL A 75 1.64 14.57 -1.23
N ASP A 76 2.43 13.94 -0.38
CA ASP A 76 3.83 13.67 -0.69
C ASP A 76 3.94 12.59 -1.77
N ILE A 77 3.07 11.56 -1.74
CA ILE A 77 3.07 10.49 -2.73
C ILE A 77 1.64 10.20 -3.21
N PHE A 78 1.39 10.29 -4.52
CA PHE A 78 0.14 9.85 -5.13
C PHE A 78 0.33 8.56 -5.95
N TYR A 79 -0.46 7.53 -5.62
CA TYR A 79 -0.33 6.21 -6.24
C TYR A 79 -1.41 5.92 -7.29
N SER A 80 -1.00 5.24 -8.37
CA SER A 80 -1.91 4.31 -9.04
C SER A 80 -2.06 3.05 -8.18
N HIS A 81 -3.27 2.78 -7.69
CA HIS A 81 -3.52 1.79 -6.63
C HIS A 81 -3.51 0.33 -7.14
N ARG A 82 -3.78 0.12 -8.43
CA ARG A 82 -3.65 -1.18 -9.12
C ARG A 82 -3.57 -0.96 -10.63
N PRO A 83 -3.02 -1.91 -11.40
CA PRO A 83 -3.10 -1.85 -12.85
C PRO A 83 -4.55 -1.90 -13.33
N ASP A 84 -4.83 -1.12 -14.37
CA ASP A 84 -6.04 -1.19 -15.17
C ASP A 84 -5.68 -1.87 -16.49
N PRO A 85 -6.26 -3.05 -16.80
CA PRO A 85 -5.94 -3.78 -18.03
C PRO A 85 -6.51 -3.12 -19.29
N ASP A 86 -7.50 -2.24 -19.17
CA ASP A 86 -8.28 -1.71 -20.30
C ASP A 86 -7.94 -0.24 -20.61
N THR A 87 -7.30 0.48 -19.68
CA THR A 87 -6.77 1.84 -19.93
C THR A 87 -5.31 1.76 -20.38
N PRO A 88 -4.93 2.42 -21.50
CA PRO A 88 -3.52 2.54 -21.90
C PRO A 88 -2.67 3.10 -20.76
N LEU A 89 -1.52 2.46 -20.50
CA LEU A 89 -0.68 2.80 -19.36
C LEU A 89 -0.21 4.26 -19.40
N GLU A 90 0.01 4.81 -20.59
CA GLU A 90 0.36 6.21 -20.84
C GLU A 90 -0.69 7.19 -20.33
N GLU A 91 -1.98 6.83 -20.39
CA GLU A 91 -3.04 7.69 -19.86
C GLU A 91 -2.95 7.79 -18.33
N THR A 92 -2.78 6.66 -17.66
CA THR A 92 -2.63 6.61 -16.20
C THR A 92 -1.35 7.30 -15.75
N MET A 93 -0.21 7.02 -16.39
CA MET A 93 1.07 7.64 -16.05
C MET A 93 1.05 9.14 -16.35
N GLY A 94 0.42 9.56 -17.46
CA GLY A 94 0.20 10.96 -17.77
C GLY A 94 -0.69 11.68 -16.74
N ALA A 95 -1.62 10.98 -16.09
CA ALA A 95 -2.41 11.53 -14.99
C ALA A 95 -1.57 11.72 -13.72
N LEU A 96 -0.67 10.78 -13.41
CA LEU A 96 0.29 10.89 -12.31
C LEU A 96 1.28 12.05 -12.52
N ASP A 97 1.88 12.16 -13.70
CA ASP A 97 2.75 13.29 -14.08
C ASP A 97 2.00 14.63 -13.93
N SER A 98 0.75 14.69 -14.38
CA SER A 98 -0.06 15.91 -14.25
C SER A 98 -0.34 16.29 -12.80
N ALA A 99 -0.45 15.34 -11.87
CA ALA A 99 -0.60 15.62 -10.46
C ALA A 99 0.65 16.33 -9.90
N VAL A 100 1.84 15.87 -10.30
CA VAL A 100 3.12 16.48 -9.90
C VAL A 100 3.29 17.87 -10.51
N ARG A 101 3.09 18.02 -11.81
CA ARG A 101 3.22 19.31 -12.50
C ARG A 101 2.25 20.38 -12.01
N GLN A 102 1.09 19.96 -11.48
CA GLN A 102 0.11 20.85 -10.86
C GLN A 102 0.39 21.15 -9.38
N GLY A 103 1.46 20.58 -8.80
CA GLY A 103 1.81 20.76 -7.39
C GLY A 103 0.85 20.06 -6.42
N LYS A 104 0.07 19.08 -6.88
CA LYS A 104 -0.89 18.33 -6.05
C LYS A 104 -0.31 17.05 -5.45
N ALA A 105 0.80 16.59 -6.00
CA ALA A 105 1.63 15.53 -5.45
C ALA A 105 3.11 15.94 -5.56
N LEU A 106 3.95 15.60 -4.60
CA LEU A 106 5.41 15.79 -4.75
C LEU A 106 6.04 14.66 -5.56
N TYR A 107 5.59 13.43 -5.31
CA TYR A 107 6.07 12.22 -5.94
C TYR A 107 4.92 11.30 -6.35
N VAL A 108 5.24 10.30 -7.17
CA VAL A 108 4.28 9.30 -7.65
C VAL A 108 4.76 7.89 -7.35
N GLY A 109 3.80 6.99 -7.15
CA GLY A 109 4.08 5.59 -6.89
C GLY A 109 3.10 4.65 -7.61
N LEU A 110 3.45 3.37 -7.61
CA LEU A 110 2.62 2.28 -8.14
C LEU A 110 2.31 1.28 -7.03
N SER A 111 1.17 0.61 -7.11
CA SER A 111 0.79 -0.45 -6.18
C SER A 111 0.21 -1.61 -6.96
N ASN A 112 0.58 -2.84 -6.60
CA ASN A 112 0.05 -4.07 -7.22
C ASN A 112 0.35 -4.26 -8.73
N TYR A 113 1.32 -3.54 -9.29
CA TYR A 113 1.84 -3.77 -10.64
C TYR A 113 2.83 -4.93 -10.64
N SER A 114 2.86 -5.75 -11.70
CA SER A 114 3.93 -6.73 -11.88
C SER A 114 5.27 -6.05 -12.18
N ALA A 115 6.37 -6.79 -12.12
CA ALA A 115 7.71 -6.34 -12.46
C ALA A 115 7.77 -5.80 -13.90
N ALA A 116 7.14 -6.50 -14.85
CA ALA A 116 7.08 -6.07 -16.25
C ALA A 116 6.31 -4.74 -16.41
N GLN A 117 5.12 -4.64 -15.82
CA GLN A 117 4.32 -3.41 -15.89
C GLN A 117 5.00 -2.25 -15.16
N THR A 118 5.71 -2.52 -14.06
CA THR A 118 6.47 -1.52 -13.30
C THR A 118 7.59 -0.93 -14.16
N ARG A 119 8.32 -1.77 -14.91
CA ARG A 119 9.37 -1.32 -15.82
C ARG A 119 8.82 -0.43 -16.93
N GLU A 120 7.70 -0.83 -17.53
CA GLU A 120 7.03 -0.06 -18.59
C GLU A 120 6.52 1.29 -18.07
N ALA A 121 5.82 1.28 -16.93
CA ALA A 121 5.32 2.48 -16.28
C ALA A 121 6.45 3.45 -15.90
N ALA A 122 7.55 2.93 -15.35
CA ALA A 122 8.70 3.74 -14.97
C ALA A 122 9.39 4.38 -16.18
N ALA A 123 9.45 3.69 -17.32
CA ALA A 123 9.96 4.26 -18.57
C ALA A 123 9.10 5.44 -19.04
N ILE A 124 7.78 5.27 -19.10
CA ILE A 124 6.83 6.34 -19.47
C ILE A 124 6.96 7.54 -18.52
N LEU A 125 6.97 7.29 -17.22
CA LEU A 125 7.11 8.31 -16.17
C LEU A 125 8.43 9.09 -16.30
N LYS A 126 9.53 8.39 -16.58
CA LYS A 126 10.84 9.00 -16.83
C LYS A 126 10.82 9.89 -18.07
N ASP A 127 10.22 9.43 -19.17
CA ASP A 127 10.11 10.19 -20.42
C ASP A 127 9.23 11.45 -20.25
N LEU A 128 8.20 11.38 -19.42
CA LEU A 128 7.38 12.53 -19.02
C LEU A 128 8.11 13.50 -18.08
N GLY A 129 9.25 13.11 -17.49
CA GLY A 129 10.02 13.93 -16.54
C GLY A 129 9.60 13.82 -15.08
N THR A 130 8.78 12.82 -14.73
CA THR A 130 8.31 12.56 -13.37
C THR A 130 8.72 11.13 -12.97
N PRO A 131 9.97 10.88 -12.53
CA PRO A 131 10.46 9.53 -12.27
C PRO A 131 9.67 8.80 -11.19
N LEU A 132 9.55 7.48 -11.32
CA LEU A 132 8.90 6.63 -10.31
C LEU A 132 9.68 6.67 -8.99
N LEU A 133 9.03 7.07 -7.90
CA LEU A 133 9.66 7.07 -6.57
C LEU A 133 9.62 5.69 -5.92
N ILE A 134 8.45 5.04 -5.92
CA ILE A 134 8.17 3.91 -5.02
C ILE A 134 7.12 2.95 -5.58
N HIS A 135 7.26 1.67 -5.23
CA HIS A 135 6.25 0.64 -5.45
C HIS A 135 5.72 0.08 -4.13
N GLN A 136 4.41 -0.16 -4.03
CA GLN A 136 3.76 -0.75 -2.87
C GLN A 136 3.24 -2.17 -3.18
N PRO A 137 4.05 -3.22 -2.97
CA PRO A 137 3.62 -4.60 -3.18
C PRO A 137 3.06 -5.26 -1.91
N ARG A 138 2.25 -6.30 -2.10
CA ARG A 138 1.93 -7.24 -1.00
C ARG A 138 3.17 -8.09 -0.75
N TYR A 139 3.63 -8.15 0.50
CA TYR A 139 4.79 -8.96 0.81
C TYR A 139 4.85 -9.37 2.28
N SER A 140 5.11 -10.65 2.53
CA SER A 140 5.26 -11.21 3.87
C SER A 140 6.05 -12.52 3.83
N MET A 141 6.28 -13.15 4.99
CA MET A 141 6.83 -14.51 5.05
C MET A 141 5.97 -15.56 4.33
N LEU A 142 4.66 -15.31 4.18
CA LEU A 142 3.72 -16.25 3.55
C LEU A 142 3.37 -15.87 2.11
N ASP A 143 3.57 -14.61 1.72
CA ASP A 143 3.34 -14.12 0.37
C ASP A 143 4.62 -13.53 -0.21
N ARG A 144 5.30 -14.35 -1.03
CA ARG A 144 6.61 -14.04 -1.63
C ARG A 144 6.53 -13.89 -3.15
N ARG A 145 5.34 -13.61 -3.69
CA ARG A 145 5.13 -13.53 -5.14
C ARG A 145 6.05 -12.50 -5.81
N ILE A 146 6.36 -11.41 -5.13
CA ILE A 146 7.24 -10.37 -5.68
C ILE A 146 8.67 -10.86 -5.91
N GLU A 147 9.14 -11.84 -5.13
CA GLU A 147 10.48 -12.42 -5.31
C GLU A 147 10.51 -13.33 -6.54
N VAL A 148 9.41 -14.02 -6.83
CA VAL A 148 9.27 -14.88 -8.02
C VAL A 148 9.07 -14.04 -9.29
N ASP A 149 8.30 -12.95 -9.18
CA ASP A 149 8.06 -11.99 -10.25
C ASP A 149 9.31 -11.14 -10.58
N GLY A 150 10.32 -11.12 -9.69
CA GLY A 150 11.56 -10.35 -9.87
C GLY A 150 11.41 -8.84 -9.61
N LEU A 151 10.30 -8.42 -8.99
CA LEU A 151 10.04 -7.00 -8.73
C LEU A 151 11.16 -6.31 -7.94
N PRO A 152 11.76 -6.89 -6.87
CA PRO A 152 12.87 -6.25 -6.16
C PRO A 152 14.06 -5.93 -7.07
N ASP A 153 14.39 -6.82 -8.01
CA ASP A 153 15.50 -6.61 -8.95
C ASP A 153 15.18 -5.46 -9.92
N VAL A 154 13.93 -5.39 -10.41
CA VAL A 154 13.47 -4.27 -11.24
C VAL A 154 13.54 -2.93 -10.49
N LEU A 155 13.15 -2.90 -9.22
CA LEU A 155 13.17 -1.68 -8.42
C LEU A 155 14.60 -1.20 -8.15
N ASP A 156 15.53 -2.13 -7.85
CA ASP A 156 16.96 -1.83 -7.70
C ASP A 156 17.56 -1.25 -9.00
N GLU A 157 17.22 -1.83 -10.17
CA GLU A 157 17.65 -1.32 -11.48
C GLU A 157 17.11 0.09 -11.79
N LEU A 158 15.88 0.37 -11.39
CA LEU A 158 15.22 1.66 -11.62
C LEU A 158 15.64 2.73 -10.60
N GLY A 159 16.22 2.33 -9.46
CA GLY A 159 16.46 3.20 -8.32
C GLY A 159 15.17 3.64 -7.61
N ALA A 160 14.10 2.84 -7.71
CA ALA A 160 12.82 3.10 -7.05
C ALA A 160 12.75 2.33 -5.71
N GLY A 161 12.15 2.94 -4.69
CA GLY A 161 11.94 2.31 -3.39
C GLY A 161 10.79 1.30 -3.39
N SER A 162 10.60 0.63 -2.26
CA SER A 162 9.43 -0.23 -2.05
C SER A 162 8.92 -0.21 -0.61
N ILE A 163 7.61 -0.20 -0.44
CA ILE A 163 6.93 -0.30 0.86
C ILE A 163 5.97 -1.49 0.90
N ALA A 164 6.21 -2.46 1.78
CA ALA A 164 5.37 -3.66 1.85
C ALA A 164 4.05 -3.41 2.56
N TYR A 165 2.93 -3.82 1.94
CA TYR A 165 1.64 -3.88 2.63
C TYR A 165 1.26 -5.33 3.01
N SER A 166 0.42 -5.43 4.04
CA SER A 166 0.07 -6.71 4.70
C SER A 166 1.26 -7.58 5.16
N PRO A 167 2.35 -7.01 5.74
CA PRO A 167 3.50 -7.80 6.17
C PRO A 167 3.18 -8.80 7.28
N LEU A 168 2.06 -8.61 7.98
CA LEU A 168 1.55 -9.51 9.02
C LEU A 168 0.42 -10.44 8.54
N GLU A 169 0.11 -10.47 7.24
CA GLU A 169 -0.93 -11.33 6.65
C GLU A 169 -2.26 -11.22 7.39
N GLN A 170 -2.80 -10.00 7.47
CA GLN A 170 -4.05 -9.70 8.16
C GLN A 170 -4.07 -10.09 9.66
N GLY A 171 -2.90 -10.29 10.26
CA GLY A 171 -2.73 -10.71 11.65
C GLY A 171 -2.38 -12.20 11.82
N ILE A 172 -2.27 -12.97 10.73
CA ILE A 172 -1.84 -14.37 10.76
C ILE A 172 -0.43 -14.49 11.35
N LEU A 173 0.51 -13.62 10.95
CA LEU A 173 1.90 -13.64 11.43
C LEU A 173 2.04 -12.91 12.79
N THR A 174 1.16 -13.25 13.74
CA THR A 174 1.14 -12.75 15.12
C THR A 174 0.79 -13.89 16.08
N ASP A 175 0.81 -13.63 17.38
CA ASP A 175 0.41 -14.62 18.40
C ASP A 175 -1.10 -14.92 18.41
N ARG A 176 -1.90 -14.10 17.73
CA ARG A 176 -3.37 -14.10 17.77
C ARG A 176 -4.01 -15.47 17.50
N TYR A 177 -3.43 -16.27 16.62
CA TYR A 177 -4.03 -17.53 16.16
C TYR A 177 -3.28 -18.79 16.64
N LEU A 178 -2.25 -18.63 17.49
CA LEU A 178 -1.43 -19.76 17.94
C LEU A 178 -2.20 -20.76 18.82
N ASN A 179 -3.28 -20.32 19.46
CA ASN A 179 -4.07 -21.08 20.44
C ASN A 179 -5.54 -21.22 20.02
N GLY A 180 -5.82 -21.21 18.71
CA GLY A 180 -7.17 -21.20 18.15
C GLY A 180 -7.59 -19.81 17.68
N ILE A 181 -8.83 -19.68 17.21
CA ILE A 181 -9.37 -18.42 16.67
C ILE A 181 -10.10 -17.67 17.79
N PRO A 182 -9.60 -16.51 18.24
CA PRO A 182 -10.27 -15.74 19.29
C PRO A 182 -11.60 -15.15 18.81
N ALA A 183 -12.57 -15.06 19.71
CA ALA A 183 -13.81 -14.31 19.47
C ALA A 183 -13.51 -12.84 19.16
N GLY A 184 -14.21 -12.26 18.20
CA GLY A 184 -13.98 -10.88 17.75
C GLY A 184 -12.68 -10.67 16.97
N SER A 185 -11.89 -11.72 16.70
CA SER A 185 -10.76 -11.64 15.79
C SER A 185 -11.25 -11.46 14.34
N ARG A 186 -10.35 -10.97 13.46
CA ARG A 186 -10.68 -10.77 12.04
C ARG A 186 -11.21 -12.03 11.37
N ALA A 187 -10.62 -13.19 11.66
CA ALA A 187 -11.01 -14.49 11.12
C ALA A 187 -12.34 -15.03 11.69
N ALA A 188 -12.78 -14.53 12.86
CA ALA A 188 -14.05 -14.89 13.48
C ALA A 188 -15.22 -13.99 13.04
N GLY A 189 -14.94 -12.87 12.36
CA GLY A 189 -15.95 -11.93 11.88
C GLY A 189 -16.17 -12.00 10.38
N ASP A 190 -16.92 -11.04 9.85
CA ASP A 190 -17.32 -10.98 8.44
C ASP A 190 -16.23 -10.37 7.53
N SER A 191 -14.95 -10.62 7.82
CA SER A 191 -13.86 -10.04 7.03
C SER A 191 -13.84 -10.68 5.64
N PRO A 192 -13.89 -9.90 4.54
CA PRO A 192 -13.77 -10.45 3.20
C PRO A 192 -12.34 -10.92 2.87
N PHE A 193 -11.36 -10.65 3.74
CA PHE A 193 -9.93 -10.91 3.49
C PHE A 193 -9.35 -12.05 4.33
N LEU A 194 -10.05 -12.51 5.36
CA LEU A 194 -9.58 -13.58 6.23
C LEU A 194 -10.78 -14.30 6.86
N SER A 195 -10.92 -15.59 6.55
CA SER A 195 -11.93 -16.46 7.14
C SER A 195 -11.30 -17.44 8.13
N ALA A 196 -12.15 -18.08 8.94
CA ALA A 196 -11.71 -19.13 9.86
C ALA A 196 -11.04 -20.32 9.14
N ASP A 197 -11.54 -20.68 7.96
CA ASP A 197 -11.03 -21.80 7.16
C ASP A 197 -9.60 -21.57 6.66
N ALA A 198 -9.16 -20.31 6.54
CA ALA A 198 -7.79 -19.98 6.20
C ALA A 198 -6.80 -20.28 7.35
N VAL A 199 -7.28 -20.38 8.59
CA VAL A 199 -6.46 -20.66 9.79
C VAL A 199 -6.42 -22.17 10.04
N THR A 200 -5.75 -22.90 9.14
CA THR A 200 -5.68 -24.36 9.20
C THR A 200 -4.74 -24.85 10.32
N PRO A 201 -4.92 -26.08 10.83
CA PRO A 201 -3.98 -26.67 11.80
C PRO A 201 -2.52 -26.68 11.31
N GLN A 202 -2.29 -26.93 10.01
CA GLN A 202 -0.98 -26.94 9.40
C GLN A 202 -0.36 -25.54 9.36
N LEU A 203 -1.18 -24.50 9.09
CA LEU A 203 -0.71 -23.12 9.19
C LEU A 203 -0.33 -22.79 10.63
N VAL A 204 -1.16 -23.14 11.61
CA VAL A 204 -0.90 -22.90 13.04
C VAL A 204 0.40 -23.57 13.50
N GLU A 205 0.67 -24.81 13.06
CA GLU A 205 1.93 -25.49 13.36
C GLU A 205 3.14 -24.72 12.83
N ARG A 206 3.09 -24.24 11.58
CA ARG A 206 4.14 -23.39 10.99
C ARG A 206 4.32 -22.09 11.77
N LEU A 207 3.22 -21.45 12.19
CA LEU A 207 3.27 -20.22 12.99
C LEU A 207 3.92 -20.48 14.36
N ARG A 208 3.64 -21.61 15.01
CA ARG A 208 4.30 -21.99 16.28
C ARG A 208 5.81 -22.20 16.10
N ALA A 209 6.22 -22.81 14.99
CA ALA A 209 7.65 -22.95 14.68
C ALA A 209 8.32 -21.58 14.47
N LEU A 210 7.68 -20.66 13.74
CA LEU A 210 8.18 -19.29 13.57
C LEU A 210 8.20 -18.51 14.89
N ASP A 211 7.19 -18.69 15.75
CA ASP A 211 7.13 -18.06 17.07
C ASP A 211 8.26 -18.55 17.99
N ALA A 212 8.62 -19.84 17.93
CA ALA A 212 9.79 -20.36 18.64
C ALA A 212 11.08 -19.64 18.20
N VAL A 213 11.29 -19.47 16.89
CA VAL A 213 12.42 -18.69 16.35
C VAL A 213 12.36 -17.23 16.81
N ALA A 214 11.18 -16.61 16.85
CA ALA A 214 11.03 -15.25 17.34
C ALA A 214 11.45 -15.13 18.82
N LYS A 215 11.03 -16.09 19.66
CA LYS A 215 11.36 -16.13 21.09
C LYS A 215 12.84 -16.32 21.34
N GLU A 216 13.52 -17.18 20.59
CA GLU A 216 14.99 -17.34 20.66
C GLU A 216 15.73 -16.02 20.39
N ARG A 217 15.12 -15.12 19.61
CA ARG A 217 15.65 -13.81 19.25
C ARG A 217 15.19 -12.69 20.18
N GLY A 218 14.39 -12.99 21.21
CA GLY A 218 13.79 -11.98 22.09
C GLY A 218 12.75 -11.10 21.40
N GLN A 219 12.08 -11.60 20.36
CA GLN A 219 11.09 -10.88 19.56
C GLN A 219 9.71 -11.55 19.68
N SER A 220 8.64 -10.77 19.48
CA SER A 220 7.32 -11.35 19.15
C SER A 220 7.31 -11.88 17.71
N LEU A 221 6.39 -12.80 17.39
CA LEU A 221 6.21 -13.25 16.00
C LEU A 221 5.93 -12.09 15.04
N ALA A 222 5.17 -11.08 15.48
CA ALA A 222 4.92 -9.88 14.70
C ALA A 222 6.20 -9.09 14.42
N GLN A 223 7.05 -8.90 15.43
CA GLN A 223 8.34 -8.22 15.26
C GLN A 223 9.28 -9.00 14.33
N LEU A 224 9.32 -10.34 14.45
CA LEU A 224 10.09 -11.19 13.54
C LEU A 224 9.59 -11.03 12.09
N ALA A 225 8.27 -11.04 11.87
CA ALA A 225 7.69 -10.88 10.53
C ALA A 225 8.03 -9.54 9.88
N LEU A 226 7.95 -8.44 10.64
CA LEU A 226 8.35 -7.11 10.15
C LEU A 226 9.86 -7.05 9.86
N ALA A 227 10.69 -7.56 10.77
CA ALA A 227 12.14 -7.59 10.56
C ALA A 227 12.55 -8.46 9.36
N TRP A 228 11.82 -9.55 9.11
CA TRP A 228 12.05 -10.43 7.97
C TRP A 228 11.76 -9.76 6.63
N VAL A 229 10.70 -8.95 6.56
CA VAL A 229 10.33 -8.18 5.36
C VAL A 229 11.45 -7.21 4.97
N LEU A 230 12.11 -6.60 5.96
CA LEU A 230 13.20 -5.63 5.77
C LEU A 230 14.59 -6.27 5.61
N ARG A 231 14.67 -7.61 5.58
CA ARG A 231 15.97 -8.31 5.52
C ARG A 231 16.73 -7.94 4.24
N GLY A 232 18.05 -7.83 4.36
CA GLY A 232 18.92 -7.50 3.23
C GLY A 232 18.85 -6.04 2.77
N GLY A 233 18.04 -5.19 3.42
CA GLY A 233 18.00 -3.76 3.13
C GLY A 233 17.44 -3.40 1.75
N ARG A 234 16.77 -4.35 1.08
CA ARG A 234 16.20 -4.16 -0.27
C ARG A 234 14.82 -3.50 -0.25
N LEU A 235 14.09 -3.62 0.86
CA LEU A 235 12.83 -2.91 1.07
C LEU A 235 13.06 -1.64 1.88
N THR A 236 12.38 -0.56 1.48
CA THR A 236 12.47 0.74 2.13
C THR A 236 11.64 0.78 3.42
N SER A 237 10.44 0.17 3.43
CA SER A 237 9.54 0.14 4.58
C SER A 237 8.58 -1.04 4.59
#